data_AF-A0A9W4SVV6-F1
#
_entry.id   AF-A0A9W4SVV6-F1
#
_cell.length_a   1.000
_cell.length_b   1.000
_cell.length_c   1.000
_cell.angle_alpha   90.00
_cell.angle_beta   90.00
_cell.angle_gamma   90.00
#
_symmetry.space_group_name_H-M   'P 1'
#
loop_
_entity.id
_entity.type
_entity.pdbx_description
1 polymer ?
#
loop_
_entity_poly.entity_id
_entity_poly.type
_entity_poly.pdbx_seq_one_letter_code
_entity_poly.pdbx_strand_id
1 'polypeptide(L)'
;MSKQLGENLVASHHYQKKIEIEKFYLEYGCGEASKLYTGYNSTKILRERELKMPKMMKDQFDNLCIHMGSKEKKVRKLETIRFIHAGLSVLLLRLDSPARYVSRISRSKMLIILSNISKFCKGVLPAIILAWMAKICVL
;
A
#
# COMPACT_ATOMS: atom_id res chain seq x y z
N MET A 1 51.76 -16.12 15.75
CA MET A 1 51.44 -15.36 16.98
C MET A 1 50.71 -14.09 16.57
N SER A 2 49.39 -14.12 16.71
CA SER A 2 48.46 -13.05 16.33
C SER A 2 48.56 -11.85 17.27
N LYS A 3 48.39 -10.63 16.73
CA LYS A 3 47.69 -9.56 17.45
C LYS A 3 46.77 -8.83 16.48
N GLN A 4 45.49 -8.92 16.79
CA GLN A 4 44.38 -8.18 16.23
C GLN A 4 44.49 -6.70 16.61
N LEU A 5 44.09 -5.80 15.72
CA LEU A 5 43.53 -4.50 16.08
C LEU A 5 42.20 -4.39 15.35
N GLY A 6 41.13 -4.51 16.14
CA GLY A 6 39.75 -4.53 15.68
C GLY A 6 39.24 -3.14 15.38
N GLU A 7 38.55 -3.03 14.26
CA GLU A 7 37.59 -1.96 14.02
C GLU A 7 36.20 -2.50 14.37
N ASN A 8 35.56 -1.83 15.32
CA ASN A 8 34.22 -2.10 15.80
C ASN A 8 33.20 -1.78 14.70
N LEU A 9 32.57 -2.81 14.13
CA LEU A 9 31.29 -2.68 13.44
C LEU A 9 30.21 -3.33 14.30
N VAL A 10 29.41 -2.48 14.94
CA VAL A 10 28.19 -2.85 15.65
C VAL A 10 27.22 -3.43 14.63
N ALA A 11 27.18 -4.76 14.53
CA ALA A 11 26.17 -5.46 13.75
C ALA A 11 24.83 -5.38 14.48
N SER A 12 23.93 -4.52 13.99
CA SER A 12 22.54 -4.47 14.40
C SER A 12 21.90 -5.85 14.18
N HIS A 13 21.65 -6.57 15.28
CA HIS A 13 20.92 -7.82 15.26
C HIS A 13 19.47 -7.57 14.83
N HIS A 14 19.21 -7.72 13.54
CA HIS A 14 17.88 -7.92 13.01
C HIS A 14 17.40 -9.33 13.40
N TYR A 15 16.67 -9.42 14.51
CA TYR A 15 15.93 -10.62 14.87
C TYR A 15 14.80 -10.85 13.86
N GLN A 16 15.05 -11.68 12.84
CA GLN A 16 13.98 -12.26 12.04
C GLN A 16 13.46 -13.51 12.76
N LYS A 17 12.34 -13.37 13.45
CA LYS A 17 11.60 -14.51 14.01
C LYS A 17 10.92 -15.25 12.85
N LYS A 18 11.51 -16.37 12.42
CA LYS A 18 10.94 -17.28 11.43
C LYS A 18 9.81 -18.09 12.10
N ILE A 19 8.56 -17.75 11.80
CA ILE A 19 7.38 -18.57 12.11
C ILE A 19 7.01 -19.25 10.79
N GLU A 20 7.25 -20.56 10.69
CA GLU A 20 6.80 -21.36 9.56
C GLU A 20 5.29 -21.60 9.66
N ILE A 21 4.54 -20.90 8.81
CA ILE A 21 3.13 -21.18 8.53
C ILE A 21 3.05 -21.55 7.04
N GLU A 22 2.35 -22.65 6.75
CA GLU A 22 2.13 -23.21 5.41
C GLU A 22 1.76 -22.15 4.35
N LYS A 23 2.41 -22.25 3.17
CA LYS A 23 2.21 -21.43 1.95
C LYS A 23 2.24 -19.91 2.17
N PHE A 24 3.43 -19.33 2.06
CA PHE A 24 3.61 -17.88 1.94
C PHE A 24 2.96 -17.37 0.66
N TYR A 25 1.77 -16.76 0.77
CA TYR A 25 1.26 -15.85 -0.24
C TYR A 25 1.99 -14.52 -0.04
N LEU A 26 2.79 -14.12 -1.03
CA LEU A 26 3.43 -12.81 -1.01
C LEU A 26 2.38 -11.75 -1.32
N GLU A 27 2.17 -10.83 -0.38
CA GLU A 27 1.24 -9.72 -0.50
C GLU A 27 1.95 -8.40 -0.20
N TYR A 28 1.53 -7.32 -0.85
CA TYR A 28 2.01 -5.99 -0.55
C TYR A 28 0.87 -5.03 -0.21
N GLY A 29 0.97 -4.39 0.97
CA GLY A 29 0.12 -3.28 1.40
C GLY A 29 0.98 -2.12 1.91
N CYS A 30 0.55 -0.87 1.70
CA CYS A 30 1.22 0.34 2.20
C CYS A 30 0.20 1.47 2.20
N GLY A 31 0.39 2.41 3.11
CA GLY A 31 -0.34 3.66 3.10
C GLY A 31 0.58 4.82 3.42
N GLU A 32 0.26 5.96 2.85
CA GLU A 32 0.87 7.23 3.20
C GLU A 32 -0.10 7.99 4.11
N ALA A 33 0.41 8.61 5.17
CA ALA A 33 -0.38 9.42 6.08
C ALA A 33 0.23 10.81 6.24
N SER A 34 -0.59 11.83 6.10
CA SER A 34 -0.19 13.21 6.35
C SER A 34 -1.13 13.87 7.36
N LYS A 35 -0.57 14.67 8.27
CA LYS A 35 -1.33 15.35 9.32
C LYS A 35 -2.29 16.39 8.76
N LEU A 36 -1.87 17.11 7.73
CA LEU A 36 -2.59 18.25 7.18
C LEU A 36 -3.23 17.90 5.84
N TYR A 37 -4.50 18.29 5.70
CA TYR A 37 -5.22 18.28 4.43
C TYR A 37 -5.35 19.71 3.92
N THR A 38 -4.55 20.06 2.92
CA THR A 38 -4.56 21.41 2.30
C THR A 38 -5.42 21.47 1.03
N GLY A 39 -6.31 20.49 0.84
CA GLY A 39 -7.20 20.39 -0.32
C GLY A 39 -6.82 19.26 -1.28
N TYR A 40 -7.77 18.88 -2.13
CA TYR A 40 -7.67 17.73 -3.03
C TYR A 40 -6.55 17.89 -4.06
N ASN A 41 -6.36 19.12 -4.54
CA ASN A 41 -5.33 19.49 -5.52
C ASN A 41 -4.09 20.09 -4.85
N SER A 42 -3.88 19.81 -3.57
CA SER A 42 -2.62 20.18 -2.93
C SER A 42 -1.46 19.42 -3.59
N THR A 43 -0.34 20.10 -3.78
CA THR A 43 0.87 19.52 -4.40
C THR A 43 1.32 18.24 -3.70
N LYS A 44 1.17 18.15 -2.37
CA LYS A 44 1.49 16.94 -1.63
C LYS A 44 0.59 15.76 -2.02
N ILE A 45 -0.74 15.94 -2.00
CA ILE A 45 -1.67 14.87 -2.33
C ILE A 45 -1.58 14.48 -3.81
N LEU A 46 -1.41 15.46 -4.70
CA LEU A 46 -1.14 15.23 -6.12
C LEU A 46 0.11 14.37 -6.32
N ARG A 47 1.23 14.76 -5.70
CA ARG A 47 2.49 14.03 -5.81
C ARG A 47 2.37 12.60 -5.30
N GLU A 48 1.73 12.39 -4.16
CA GLU A 48 1.53 11.05 -3.61
C GLU A 48 0.60 10.22 -4.52
N ARG A 49 -0.55 10.76 -4.94
CA ARG A 49 -1.58 9.99 -5.69
C ARG A 49 -1.25 9.77 -7.18
N GLU A 50 -0.44 10.63 -7.79
CA GLU A 50 -0.17 10.62 -9.24
C GLU A 50 1.23 10.15 -9.60
N LEU A 51 2.20 10.28 -8.69
CA LEU A 51 3.59 9.95 -8.99
C LEU A 51 4.18 8.91 -8.03
N LYS A 52 4.29 9.25 -6.74
CA LYS A 52 5.03 8.43 -5.77
C LYS A 52 4.33 7.10 -5.50
N MET A 53 3.04 7.11 -5.16
CA MET A 53 2.30 5.88 -4.90
C MET A 53 2.13 5.03 -6.15
N PRO A 54 1.71 5.57 -7.32
CA PRO A 54 1.68 4.78 -8.56
C PRO A 54 2.98 4.06 -8.90
N LYS A 55 4.13 4.74 -8.75
CA LYS A 55 5.43 4.15 -9.01
C LYS A 55 5.74 3.00 -8.05
N MET A 56 5.61 3.25 -6.74
CA MET A 56 5.82 2.21 -5.73
C MET A 56 4.87 1.02 -5.91
N MET A 57 3.59 1.28 -6.20
CA MET A 57 2.61 0.24 -6.46
C MET A 57 3.00 -0.63 -7.66
N LYS A 58 3.50 -0.03 -8.73
CA LYS A 58 3.95 -0.76 -9.92
C LYS A 58 5.16 -1.63 -9.60
N ASP A 59 6.17 -1.07 -8.93
CA ASP A 59 7.38 -1.82 -8.55
C ASP A 59 7.02 -3.05 -7.69
N GLN A 60 6.12 -2.86 -6.72
CA GLN A 60 5.65 -3.95 -5.86
C GLN A 60 4.81 -4.97 -6.63
N PHE A 61 3.94 -4.53 -7.54
CA PHE A 61 3.14 -5.41 -8.38
C PHE A 61 3.99 -6.25 -9.34
N ASP A 62 5.05 -5.67 -9.90
CA ASP A 62 5.97 -6.38 -10.78
C ASP A 62 6.71 -7.49 -10.03
N ASN A 63 7.12 -7.22 -8.79
CA ASN A 63 7.72 -8.25 -7.95
C ASN A 63 6.74 -9.40 -7.66
N LEU A 64 5.46 -9.11 -7.39
CA LEU A 64 4.42 -10.14 -7.26
C LEU A 64 4.25 -10.96 -8.54
N CYS A 65 4.25 -10.30 -9.70
CA CYS A 65 4.15 -10.98 -10.99
C CYS A 65 5.32 -11.94 -11.20
N ILE A 66 6.54 -11.50 -10.90
CA ILE A 66 7.76 -12.33 -10.99
C ILE A 66 7.66 -13.52 -10.03
N HIS A 67 7.28 -13.29 -8.77
CA HIS A 67 7.12 -14.34 -7.76
C HIS A 67 6.08 -15.40 -8.18
N MET A 68 5.04 -14.99 -8.90
CA MET A 68 3.98 -15.88 -9.41
C MET A 68 4.34 -16.56 -10.75
N GLY A 69 5.56 -16.38 -11.25
CA GLY A 69 6.08 -16.95 -12.48
C GLY A 69 5.51 -16.31 -13.75
N SER A 70 5.01 -15.07 -13.66
CA SER A 70 4.50 -14.25 -14.76
C SER A 70 3.44 -14.94 -15.64
N LYS A 71 2.71 -15.91 -15.07
CA LYS A 71 1.64 -16.64 -15.77
C LYS A 71 0.44 -15.72 -15.92
N GLU A 72 0.06 -15.42 -17.14
CA GLU A 72 -0.97 -14.42 -17.46
C GLU A 72 -2.28 -14.63 -16.69
N LYS A 73 -2.78 -15.88 -16.61
CA LYS A 73 -4.01 -16.21 -15.86
C LYS A 73 -3.91 -15.91 -14.36
N LYS A 74 -2.70 -15.94 -13.78
CA LYS A 74 -2.46 -15.61 -12.37
C LYS A 74 -2.28 -14.11 -12.20
N VAL A 75 -1.49 -13.47 -13.07
CA VAL A 75 -1.25 -12.01 -13.05
C VAL A 75 -2.55 -11.22 -13.18
N ARG A 76 -3.48 -11.66 -14.03
CA ARG A 76 -4.80 -11.02 -14.17
C ARG A 76 -5.67 -11.10 -12.91
N LYS A 77 -5.34 -11.96 -11.95
CA LYS A 77 -6.00 -12.07 -10.64
C LYS A 77 -5.25 -11.33 -9.54
N LEU A 78 -4.05 -10.81 -9.82
CA LEU A 78 -3.28 -10.06 -8.84
C LEU A 78 -3.81 -8.64 -8.76
N GLU A 79 -3.90 -8.16 -7.53
CA GLU A 79 -4.28 -6.79 -7.23
C GLU A 79 -3.45 -6.29 -6.06
N THR A 80 -3.10 -5.01 -6.11
CA THR A 80 -2.38 -4.33 -5.02
C THR A 80 -3.15 -3.09 -4.64
N ILE A 81 -3.32 -2.88 -3.34
CA ILE A 81 -4.11 -1.77 -2.80
C ILE A 81 -3.23 -0.88 -1.93
N ARG A 82 -3.49 0.44 -1.99
CA ARG A 82 -2.84 1.43 -1.12
C ARG A 82 -3.83 2.46 -0.62
N PHE A 83 -3.61 2.93 0.60
CA PHE A 83 -4.35 4.03 1.18
C PHE A 83 -3.53 5.31 1.18
N ILE A 84 -4.16 6.44 0.88
CA ILE A 84 -3.60 7.76 1.09
C ILE A 84 -4.49 8.48 2.10
N HIS A 85 -3.90 8.79 3.25
CA HIS A 85 -4.53 9.54 4.32
C HIS A 85 -3.96 10.96 4.37
N ALA A 86 -4.85 11.94 4.48
CA ALA A 86 -4.46 13.33 4.70
C ALA A 86 -5.46 14.00 5.64
N GLY A 87 -5.06 14.30 6.86
CA GLY A 87 -5.97 14.72 7.93
C GLY A 87 -7.08 13.68 8.13
N LEU A 88 -8.33 14.11 7.98
CA LEU A 88 -9.52 13.26 8.05
C LEU A 88 -9.98 12.75 6.67
N SER A 89 -9.17 12.91 5.63
CA SER A 89 -9.48 12.39 4.30
C SER A 89 -8.80 11.05 4.02
N VAL A 90 -9.49 10.21 3.26
CA VAL A 90 -9.02 8.88 2.86
C VAL A 90 -9.25 8.69 1.36
N LEU A 91 -8.23 8.20 0.66
CA LEU A 91 -8.28 7.82 -0.74
C LEU A 91 -7.71 6.41 -0.91
N LEU A 92 -8.42 5.56 -1.63
CA LEU A 92 -7.97 4.21 -1.99
C LEU A 92 -7.44 4.20 -3.42
N LEU A 93 -6.26 3.61 -3.60
CA LEU A 93 -5.71 3.26 -4.90
C LEU A 93 -5.71 1.73 -5.05
N ARG A 94 -6.17 1.24 -6.20
CA ARG A 94 -6.14 -0.16 -6.59
C ARG A 94 -5.37 -0.29 -7.89
N LEU A 95 -4.39 -1.18 -7.92
CA LEU A 95 -3.63 -1.51 -9.13
C LEU A 95 -3.94 -2.94 -9.54
N ASP A 96 -4.32 -3.11 -10.80
CA ASP A 96 -4.57 -4.40 -11.44
C ASP A 96 -3.94 -4.46 -12.83
N SER A 97 -3.85 -5.65 -13.42
CA SER A 97 -3.34 -5.86 -14.78
C SER A 97 -4.36 -6.59 -15.65
N PRO A 98 -5.23 -5.85 -16.38
CA PRO A 98 -6.24 -6.46 -17.24
C PRO A 98 -5.62 -7.16 -18.47
N ALA A 99 -4.44 -6.71 -18.90
CA ALA A 99 -3.67 -7.25 -20.02
C ALA A 99 -2.18 -7.30 -19.66
N ARG A 100 -1.44 -8.24 -20.27
CA ARG A 100 -0.09 -8.69 -19.87
C ARG A 100 0.94 -7.59 -19.59
N TYR A 101 0.90 -6.47 -20.29
CA TYR A 101 1.87 -5.38 -20.18
C TYR A 101 1.25 -4.06 -19.74
N VAL A 102 -0.04 -4.07 -19.37
CA VAL A 102 -0.77 -2.89 -18.95
C VAL A 102 -1.13 -3.05 -17.48
N SER A 103 -0.67 -2.11 -16.66
CA SER A 103 -1.13 -1.93 -15.29
C SER A 103 -2.07 -0.72 -15.25
N ARG A 104 -3.20 -0.88 -14.60
CA ARG A 104 -4.19 0.17 -14.43
C ARG A 104 -4.28 0.54 -12.96
N ILE A 105 -4.34 1.83 -12.68
CA ILE A 105 -4.56 2.36 -11.34
C ILE A 105 -5.96 2.97 -11.29
N SER A 106 -6.84 2.34 -10.53
CA SER A 106 -8.17 2.83 -10.21
C SER A 106 -8.14 3.55 -8.87
N ARG A 107 -8.94 4.62 -8.74
CA ARG A 107 -8.99 5.46 -7.54
C ARG A 107 -10.41 5.52 -7.01
N SER A 108 -10.57 5.42 -5.70
CA SER A 108 -11.87 5.70 -5.07
C SER A 108 -12.18 7.20 -5.13
N LYS A 109 -13.43 7.55 -4.84
CA LYS A 109 -13.74 8.91 -4.42
C LYS A 109 -13.01 9.18 -3.10
N MET A 110 -12.52 10.41 -2.93
CA MET A 110 -11.94 10.81 -1.66
C MET A 110 -13.05 10.94 -0.63
N LEU A 111 -12.92 10.22 0.47
CA LEU A 111 -13.83 10.26 1.61
C LEU A 111 -13.30 11.26 2.63
N ILE A 112 -14.19 12.01 3.26
CA ILE A 112 -13.85 12.94 4.34
C ILE A 112 -14.61 12.49 5.58
N ILE A 113 -13.87 12.15 6.62
CA ILE A 113 -14.40 11.90 7.95
C ILE A 113 -14.71 13.26 8.57
N LEU A 114 -15.99 13.53 8.80
CA LEU A 114 -16.41 14.81 9.35
C LEU A 114 -16.09 14.86 10.85
N SER A 115 -15.43 15.91 11.31
CA SER A 115 -15.06 16.11 12.72
C SER A 115 -16.26 16.46 13.62
N ASN A 116 -17.41 16.83 13.03
CA ASN A 116 -18.61 17.12 13.79
C ASN A 116 -19.28 15.81 14.26
N ILE A 117 -19.45 15.66 15.57
CA ILE A 117 -20.01 14.47 16.23
C ILE A 117 -21.33 14.01 15.59
N SER A 118 -22.25 14.94 15.29
CA SER A 118 -23.56 14.63 14.69
C SER A 118 -23.45 13.99 13.30
N LYS A 119 -22.40 14.32 12.55
CA LYS A 119 -22.16 13.83 11.18
C LYS A 119 -21.02 12.82 11.09
N PHE A 120 -20.33 12.54 12.20
CA PHE A 120 -19.17 11.67 12.26
C PHE A 120 -19.51 10.26 11.80
N CYS A 121 -20.58 9.66 12.34
CA CYS A 121 -21.02 8.31 11.96
C CYS A 121 -21.29 8.20 10.44
N LYS A 122 -21.88 9.25 9.84
CA LYS A 122 -22.15 9.30 8.39
C LYS A 122 -20.88 9.35 7.55
N GLY A 123 -19.82 10.01 8.04
CA GLY A 123 -18.52 10.09 7.35
C GLY A 123 -17.62 8.88 7.58
N VAL A 124 -17.70 8.25 8.75
CA VAL A 124 -16.87 7.10 9.13
C VAL A 124 -17.35 5.80 8.51
N LEU A 125 -18.67 5.57 8.44
CA LEU A 125 -19.21 4.32 7.89
C LEU A 125 -18.68 4.03 6.47
N PRO A 126 -18.68 4.98 5.51
CA PRO A 126 -18.05 4.77 4.21
C PRO A 126 -16.55 4.44 4.27
N ALA A 127 -15.81 5.04 5.21
CA ALA A 127 -14.38 4.77 5.37
C ALA A 127 -14.11 3.36 5.91
N ILE A 128 -14.94 2.88 6.85
CA ILE A 128 -14.87 1.50 7.36
C ILE A 128 -15.23 0.52 6.25
N ILE A 129 -16.30 0.79 5.48
CA ILE A 129 -16.68 -0.06 4.34
C ILE A 129 -15.54 -0.10 3.31
N LEU A 130 -14.91 1.03 3.01
CA LEU A 130 -13.77 1.09 2.10
C LEU A 130 -12.60 0.23 2.60
N ALA A 131 -12.30 0.25 3.89
CA ALA A 131 -11.27 -0.60 4.50
C ALA A 131 -11.63 -2.09 4.42
N TRP A 132 -12.91 -2.43 4.62
CA TRP A 132 -13.38 -3.81 4.46
C TRP A 132 -13.28 -4.28 2.99
N MET A 133 -13.70 -3.46 2.03
CA MET A 133 -13.56 -3.78 0.61
C MET A 133 -12.10 -4.00 0.21
N ALA A 134 -11.18 -3.19 0.75
CA ALA A 134 -9.75 -3.39 0.54
C ALA A 134 -9.27 -4.74 1.07
N LYS A 135 -9.75 -5.18 2.23
CA LYS A 135 -9.44 -6.50 2.79
C LYS A 135 -9.95 -7.63 1.90
N ILE A 136 -11.16 -7.51 1.35
CA ILE A 136 -11.73 -8.55 0.46
C ILE A 136 -10.94 -8.64 -0.85
N CYS A 137 -10.48 -7.53 -1.42
CA CYS A 137 -9.74 -7.56 -2.68
C CYS A 137 -8.31 -8.14 -2.56
N VAL A 138 -7.76 -8.25 -1.35
CA VAL A 138 -6.42 -8.81 -1.11
C VAL A 138 -6.47 -10.32 -0.78
N LEU A 139 -7.65 -10.88 -0.44
CA LEU A 139 -7.89 -12.30 -0.12
C LEU A 139 -8.63 -13.04 -1.24
#